data_AF-A0A3A0FIL6-F1
#
_entry.id   AF-A0A3A0FIL6-F1
#
_cell.length_a   1.000
_cell.length_b   1.000
_cell.length_c   1.000
_cell.angle_alpha   90.00
_cell.angle_beta   90.00
_cell.angle_gamma   90.00
#
_symmetry.space_group_name_H-M   'P 1'
#
loop_
_entity.id
_entity.type
_entity.pdbx_description
1 polymer ?
#
loop_
_entity_poly.entity_id
_entity_poly.type
_entity_poly.pdbx_seq_one_letter_code
_entity_poly.pdbx_strand_id
1 'polypeptide(L)'
;MAYNPEDLDPLEVTLLGVLSLGLPPSRAAGDDTFRVDHVTAVTHALQLGATREMFLAPGAAAVTPGFRARLREAVRSLGAKEVLAEQAPGLPAPPGGYEEGLLIDTVDPDVHPVVLDHYLGQACMESLLRNPIVYPYLMERYASSGEVWRRLRAGGYAE
;
A
#
# COMPACT_ATOMS: atom_id res chain seq x y z
N MET A 1 -11.08 20.01 -7.77
CA MET A 1 -12.16 19.18 -8.36
C MET A 1 -12.26 17.95 -7.47
N ALA A 2 -13.46 17.49 -7.09
CA ALA A 2 -13.58 16.27 -6.28
C ALA A 2 -13.58 15.06 -7.23
N TYR A 3 -12.68 14.11 -7.01
CA TYR A 3 -12.63 12.85 -7.76
C TYR A 3 -13.40 11.77 -7.02
N ASN A 4 -13.97 10.82 -7.76
CA ASN A 4 -14.52 9.56 -7.25
C ASN A 4 -13.67 8.37 -7.76
N PRO A 5 -13.79 7.17 -7.16
CA PRO A 5 -13.04 6.01 -7.64
C PRO A 5 -13.24 5.69 -9.12
N GLU A 6 -14.43 5.92 -9.68
CA GLU A 6 -14.73 5.73 -11.10
C GLU A 6 -14.02 6.71 -12.05
N ASP A 7 -13.47 7.81 -11.52
CA ASP A 7 -12.72 8.81 -12.29
C ASP A 7 -11.22 8.46 -12.39
N LEU A 8 -10.78 7.38 -11.73
CA LEU A 8 -9.38 6.96 -11.63
C LEU A 8 -9.09 5.72 -12.48
N ASP A 9 -7.81 5.55 -12.87
CA ASP A 9 -7.37 4.30 -13.48
C ASP A 9 -7.49 3.14 -12.48
N PRO A 10 -7.81 1.91 -12.91
CA PRO A 10 -7.92 0.77 -12.01
C PRO A 10 -6.72 0.58 -11.08
N LEU A 11 -5.48 0.79 -11.56
CA LEU A 11 -4.28 0.68 -10.72
C LEU A 11 -4.19 1.82 -9.69
N GLU A 12 -4.66 3.03 -10.03
CA GLU A 12 -4.74 4.16 -9.10
C GLU A 12 -5.71 3.87 -7.95
N VAL A 13 -6.90 3.34 -8.27
CA VAL A 13 -7.89 2.90 -7.26
C VAL A 13 -7.25 1.85 -6.34
N THR A 14 -6.53 0.89 -6.92
CA THR A 14 -5.90 -0.19 -6.15
C THR A 14 -4.81 0.33 -5.22
N LEU A 15 -3.92 1.19 -5.73
CA LEU A 15 -2.86 1.80 -4.93
C LEU A 15 -3.43 2.63 -3.78
N LEU A 16 -4.39 3.52 -4.05
CA LEU A 16 -5.02 4.36 -3.02
C LEU A 16 -5.75 3.54 -1.96
N GLY A 17 -6.47 2.51 -2.39
CA GLY A 17 -7.18 1.61 -1.49
C GLY A 17 -6.20 0.85 -0.58
N VAL A 18 -5.08 0.36 -1.13
CA VAL A 18 -4.05 -0.34 -0.35
C VAL A 18 -3.36 0.59 0.65
N LEU A 19 -3.00 1.82 0.23
CA LEU A 19 -2.42 2.82 1.14
C LEU A 19 -3.37 3.16 2.30
N SER A 20 -4.68 3.12 2.04
CA SER A 20 -5.71 3.43 3.04
C SER A 20 -6.04 2.27 3.99
N LEU A 21 -5.50 1.06 3.77
CA LEU A 21 -5.68 -0.09 4.68
C LEU A 21 -4.91 0.05 6.00
N GLY A 22 -3.91 0.94 6.08
CA GLY A 22 -3.11 1.13 7.29
C GLY A 22 -2.23 -0.08 7.63
N LEU A 23 -1.63 -0.71 6.61
CA LEU A 23 -0.69 -1.81 6.80
C LEU A 23 0.60 -1.34 7.50
N PRO A 24 1.22 -2.18 8.35
CA PRO A 24 2.49 -1.86 8.99
C PRO A 24 3.63 -1.85 7.97
N PRO A 25 4.72 -1.11 8.26
CA PRO A 25 5.96 -1.22 7.50
C PRO A 25 6.43 -2.68 7.44
N SER A 26 6.91 -3.13 6.27
CA SER A 26 7.23 -4.54 6.05
C SER A 26 8.40 -5.02 6.91
N ARG A 27 9.37 -4.14 7.19
CA ARG A 27 10.48 -4.46 8.12
C ARG A 27 10.01 -4.64 9.55
N ALA A 28 9.06 -3.82 10.00
CA ALA A 28 8.46 -3.93 11.32
C ALA A 28 7.60 -5.20 11.47
N ALA A 29 6.96 -5.62 10.37
CA ALA A 29 6.29 -6.91 10.28
C ALA A 29 7.28 -8.08 10.28
N GLY A 30 8.49 -7.88 9.71
CA GLY A 30 9.45 -8.95 9.42
C GLY A 30 9.04 -9.79 8.21
N ASP A 31 8.24 -9.21 7.32
CA ASP A 31 7.60 -9.90 6.20
C ASP A 31 7.40 -8.93 5.02
N ASP A 32 8.15 -9.18 3.94
CA ASP A 32 8.12 -8.35 2.72
C ASP A 32 6.78 -8.41 1.96
N THR A 33 5.88 -9.33 2.31
CA THR A 33 4.53 -9.35 1.73
C THR A 33 3.63 -8.22 2.25
N PHE A 34 4.08 -7.45 3.26
CA PHE A 34 3.42 -6.22 3.71
C PHE A 34 3.81 -4.98 2.91
N ARG A 35 4.79 -5.07 2.01
CA ARG A 35 5.18 -3.91 1.18
C ARG A 35 3.99 -3.42 0.35
N VAL A 36 3.80 -2.11 0.27
CA VAL A 36 2.71 -1.50 -0.49
C VAL A 36 2.74 -1.94 -1.96
N ASP A 37 3.93 -1.98 -2.58
CA ASP A 37 4.08 -2.42 -3.97
C ASP A 37 3.63 -3.87 -4.17
N HIS A 38 4.01 -4.77 -3.26
CA HIS A 38 3.58 -6.16 -3.25
C HIS A 38 2.06 -6.29 -3.12
N VAL A 39 1.47 -5.69 -2.10
CA VAL A 39 0.02 -5.80 -1.84
C VAL A 39 -0.78 -5.20 -2.99
N THR A 40 -0.32 -4.08 -3.55
CA THR A 40 -0.92 -3.46 -4.74
C THR A 40 -0.83 -4.39 -5.95
N ALA A 41 0.32 -5.03 -6.17
CA ALA A 41 0.52 -5.98 -7.27
C ALA A 41 -0.43 -7.18 -7.20
N VAL A 42 -0.52 -7.81 -6.03
CA VAL A 42 -1.40 -8.98 -5.83
C VAL A 42 -2.86 -8.57 -5.96
N THR A 43 -3.25 -7.45 -5.34
CA THR A 43 -4.63 -6.94 -5.40
C THR A 43 -5.04 -6.62 -6.83
N HIS A 44 -4.17 -5.94 -7.58
CA HIS A 44 -4.40 -5.60 -8.98
C HIS A 44 -4.52 -6.85 -9.85
N ALA A 45 -3.67 -7.85 -9.65
CA ALA A 45 -3.77 -9.13 -10.36
C ALA A 45 -5.11 -9.84 -10.10
N LEU A 46 -5.55 -9.88 -8.84
CA LEU A 46 -6.83 -10.49 -8.45
C LEU A 46 -8.03 -9.77 -9.08
N GLN A 47 -8.01 -8.44 -9.19
CA GLN A 47 -9.06 -7.67 -9.87
C GLN A 47 -9.14 -7.99 -11.36
N LEU A 48 -8.01 -8.32 -12.00
CA LEU A 48 -7.97 -8.76 -13.39
C LEU A 48 -8.38 -10.23 -13.59
N GLY A 49 -8.71 -10.95 -12.51
CA GLY A 49 -8.99 -12.39 -12.55
C GLY A 49 -7.73 -13.24 -12.82
N ALA A 50 -6.54 -12.68 -12.59
CA ALA A 50 -5.26 -13.37 -12.76
C ALA A 50 -4.76 -14.01 -11.46
N THR A 51 -3.66 -14.76 -11.53
CA THR A 51 -3.02 -15.34 -10.35
C THR A 51 -2.27 -14.25 -9.56
N ARG A 52 -2.07 -14.48 -8.25
CA ARG A 52 -1.43 -13.52 -7.34
C ARG A 52 0.00 -13.15 -7.79
N GLU A 53 0.66 -14.07 -8.48
CA GLU A 53 2.05 -13.99 -8.89
C GLU A 53 2.25 -13.22 -10.20
N MET A 54 1.18 -12.82 -10.90
CA MET A 54 1.24 -12.21 -12.24
C MET A 54 2.23 -11.05 -12.34
N PHE A 55 2.32 -10.22 -11.29
CA PHE A 55 3.17 -9.03 -11.27
C PHE A 55 4.35 -9.15 -10.30
N LEU A 56 4.59 -10.35 -9.74
CA LEU A 56 5.69 -10.62 -8.81
C LEU A 56 6.88 -11.25 -9.53
N ALA A 57 8.09 -10.98 -9.01
CA ALA A 57 9.28 -11.68 -9.45
C ALA A 57 9.24 -13.14 -8.97
N PRO A 58 9.78 -14.11 -9.75
CA PRO A 58 9.72 -15.52 -9.38
C PRO A 58 10.33 -15.80 -8.01
N GLY A 59 9.54 -16.40 -7.11
CA GLY A 59 9.99 -16.81 -5.77
C GLY A 59 10.29 -15.65 -4.80
N ALA A 60 9.89 -14.42 -5.12
CA ALA A 60 10.16 -13.25 -4.30
C ALA A 60 8.89 -12.43 -4.03
N ALA A 61 8.89 -11.69 -2.91
CA ALA A 61 7.86 -10.70 -2.62
C ALA A 61 7.98 -9.44 -3.50
N ALA A 62 9.13 -9.25 -4.17
CA ALA A 62 9.38 -8.11 -5.02
C ALA A 62 8.49 -8.10 -6.28
N VAL A 63 8.01 -6.92 -6.67
CA VAL A 63 7.28 -6.73 -7.93
C VAL A 63 8.20 -6.74 -9.15
N THR A 64 7.68 -7.14 -10.30
CA THR A 64 8.39 -7.09 -11.58
C THR A 64 8.78 -5.65 -11.96
N PRO A 65 9.87 -5.43 -12.72
CA PRO A 65 10.26 -4.09 -13.17
C PRO A 65 9.18 -3.38 -13.98
N GLY A 66 8.44 -4.12 -14.81
CA GLY A 66 7.33 -3.58 -15.60
C GLY A 66 6.19 -3.09 -14.73
N PHE A 67 5.80 -3.85 -13.70
CA PHE A 67 4.77 -3.39 -12.76
C PHE A 67 5.25 -2.21 -11.90
N ARG A 68 6.52 -2.21 -11.47
CA ARG A 68 7.12 -1.07 -10.77
C ARG A 68 7.04 0.23 -11.58
N ALA A 69 7.31 0.17 -12.88
CA ALA A 69 7.18 1.34 -13.76
C ALA A 69 5.74 1.84 -13.85
N ARG A 70 4.75 0.94 -13.83
CA ARG A 70 3.33 1.30 -13.80
C ARG A 70 2.90 1.93 -12.47
N LEU A 71 3.39 1.41 -11.34
CA LEU A 71 3.14 2.02 -10.03
C LEU A 71 3.68 3.45 -9.95
N ARG A 72 4.88 3.69 -10.47
CA ARG A 72 5.45 5.04 -10.58
C ARG A 72 4.56 5.99 -11.36
N GLU A 73 4.02 5.52 -12.47
CA GLU A 73 3.10 6.32 -13.27
C GLU A 73 1.79 6.61 -12.53
N ALA A 74 1.24 5.61 -11.83
CA ALA A 74 0.06 5.81 -10.99
C ALA A 74 0.31 6.84 -9.87
N VAL A 75 1.47 6.76 -9.19
CA VAL A 75 1.86 7.74 -8.16
C VAL A 75 1.97 9.15 -8.76
N ARG A 76 2.67 9.31 -9.89
CA ARG A 76 2.79 10.61 -10.59
C ARG A 76 1.45 11.17 -11.01
N SER A 77 0.60 10.34 -11.59
CA SER A 77 -0.73 10.72 -12.06
C SER A 77 -1.63 11.14 -10.90
N LEU A 78 -1.60 10.43 -9.77
CA LEU A 78 -2.31 10.82 -8.55
C LEU A 78 -1.72 12.08 -7.90
N GLY A 79 -0.41 12.28 -7.97
CA GLY A 79 0.24 13.51 -7.55
C GLY A 79 -0.20 14.73 -8.38
N ALA A 80 -0.31 14.57 -9.70
CA ALA A 80 -0.85 15.61 -10.58
C ALA A 80 -2.33 15.92 -10.32
N LYS A 81 -3.07 14.96 -9.74
CA LYS A 81 -4.45 15.15 -9.27
C LYS A 81 -4.54 15.75 -7.85
N GLU A 82 -3.40 16.03 -7.20
CA GLU A 82 -3.29 16.50 -5.81
C GLU A 82 -3.88 15.51 -4.77
N VAL A 83 -3.94 14.23 -5.13
CA VAL A 83 -4.44 13.15 -4.26
C VAL A 83 -3.31 12.55 -3.41
N LEU A 84 -2.10 12.51 -3.97
CA LEU A 84 -0.89 12.06 -3.30
C LEU A 84 0.15 13.18 -3.25
N ALA A 85 0.99 13.17 -2.23
CA ALA A 85 2.23 13.94 -2.20
C ALA A 85 3.43 13.01 -2.24
N GLU A 86 4.44 13.37 -3.04
CA GLU A 86 5.76 12.76 -2.95
C GLU A 86 6.38 13.10 -1.59
N GLN A 87 7.07 12.12 -1.00
CA GLN A 87 7.88 12.32 0.19
C GLN A 87 9.36 12.38 -0.21
N ALA A 88 10.15 13.14 0.56
CA ALA A 88 11.59 13.14 0.35
C ALA A 88 12.15 11.72 0.61
N PRO A 89 12.93 11.16 -0.33
CA PRO A 89 13.50 9.83 -0.17
C PRO A 89 14.44 9.79 1.03
N GLY A 90 14.52 8.64 1.71
CA GLY A 90 15.41 8.46 2.85
C GLY A 90 14.88 8.94 4.19
N LEU A 91 13.73 9.62 4.23
CA LEU A 91 13.01 9.87 5.48
C LEU A 91 12.42 8.56 6.04
N PRO A 92 12.05 8.48 7.33
CA PRO A 92 11.22 7.38 7.83
C PRO A 92 9.88 7.33 7.10
N ALA A 93 9.49 6.17 6.56
CA ALA A 93 8.19 5.97 5.93
C ALA A 93 7.08 6.01 7.00
N PRO A 94 6.00 6.79 6.81
CA PRO A 94 4.84 6.72 7.70
C PRO A 94 4.10 5.39 7.53
N PRO A 95 3.43 4.82 8.57
CA PRO A 95 3.25 5.32 9.92
C PRO A 95 4.34 4.75 10.84
N GLY A 96 5.19 5.64 11.33
CA GLY A 96 6.36 5.33 12.12
C GLY A 96 6.94 6.63 12.64
N GLY A 97 6.50 7.09 13.81
CA GLY A 97 7.24 8.13 14.53
C GLY A 97 8.71 7.74 14.68
N TYR A 98 9.58 8.72 14.88
CA TYR A 98 11.00 8.50 15.15
C TYR A 98 11.12 7.78 16.50
N GLU A 99 11.09 6.45 16.49
CA GLU A 99 11.27 5.64 17.69
C GLU A 99 12.30 4.54 17.43
N GLU A 100 13.31 4.48 18.29
CA GLU A 100 14.49 3.60 18.18
C GLU A 100 14.17 2.09 18.15
N GLY A 101 12.92 1.69 18.41
CA GLY A 101 12.46 0.29 18.45
C GLY A 101 11.95 -0.30 17.13
N LEU A 102 11.75 0.51 16.09
CA LEU A 102 11.31 0.03 14.76
C LEU A 102 12.50 -0.13 13.81
N LEU A 103 12.56 -1.26 13.09
CA LEU A 103 13.40 -1.33 11.88
C LEU A 103 12.79 -0.38 10.85
N ILE A 104 13.24 0.88 10.86
CA ILE A 104 12.68 1.95 10.04
C ILE A 104 12.82 1.57 8.56
N ASP A 105 11.69 1.51 7.87
CA ASP A 105 11.66 1.60 6.41
C ASP A 105 11.94 3.04 6.03
N THR A 106 12.95 3.24 5.20
CA THR A 106 13.19 4.54 4.56
C THR A 106 12.18 4.70 3.43
N VAL A 107 11.61 5.90 3.29
CA VAL A 107 10.77 6.32 2.19
C VAL A 107 11.45 5.98 0.87
N ASP A 108 10.83 5.02 0.18
CA ASP A 108 10.86 4.88 -1.27
C ASP A 108 9.60 5.60 -1.77
N PRO A 109 9.70 6.80 -2.38
CA PRO A 109 8.54 7.62 -2.75
C PRO A 109 7.54 6.92 -3.67
N ASP A 110 8.04 5.97 -4.48
CA ASP A 110 7.21 5.18 -5.39
C ASP A 110 6.34 4.14 -4.65
N VAL A 111 6.71 3.82 -3.42
CA VAL A 111 6.09 2.79 -2.58
C VAL A 111 5.36 3.42 -1.38
N HIS A 112 5.84 4.56 -0.90
CA HIS A 112 5.36 5.24 0.31
C HIS A 112 4.99 6.71 0.04
N PRO A 113 4.08 7.02 -0.91
CA PRO A 113 3.55 8.37 -1.04
C PRO A 113 2.64 8.71 0.14
N VAL A 114 2.44 10.01 0.41
CA VAL A 114 1.44 10.46 1.40
C VAL A 114 0.10 10.63 0.71
N VAL A 115 -0.93 10.01 1.28
CA VAL A 115 -2.32 10.26 0.88
C VAL A 115 -2.76 11.62 1.42
N LEU A 116 -3.10 12.55 0.53
CA LEU A 116 -3.65 13.86 0.87
C LEU A 116 -5.18 13.82 0.94
N ASP A 117 -5.82 13.15 -0.02
CA ASP A 117 -7.27 12.97 -0.04
C ASP A 117 -7.65 11.64 0.62
N HIS A 118 -7.78 11.67 1.95
CA HIS A 118 -8.17 10.51 2.75
C HIS A 118 -9.60 10.02 2.46
N TYR A 119 -10.50 10.90 2.02
CA TYR A 119 -11.88 10.52 1.68
C TYR A 119 -11.89 9.66 0.42
N LEU A 120 -11.19 10.11 -0.62
CA LEU A 120 -11.03 9.34 -1.86
C LEU A 120 -10.28 8.03 -1.61
N GLY A 121 -9.22 8.07 -0.78
CA GLY A 121 -8.49 6.88 -0.36
C GLY A 121 -9.41 5.84 0.30
N GLN A 122 -10.25 6.27 1.23
CA GLN A 122 -11.24 5.40 1.88
C GLN A 122 -12.27 4.86 0.88
N ALA A 123 -12.79 5.69 -0.03
CA ALA A 123 -13.74 5.25 -1.05
C ALA A 123 -13.13 4.18 -1.99
N CYS A 124 -11.86 4.34 -2.36
CA CYS A 124 -11.12 3.35 -3.13
C CYS A 124 -10.96 2.03 -2.35
N MET A 125 -10.58 2.10 -1.07
CA MET A 125 -10.48 0.92 -0.20
C MET A 125 -11.82 0.18 -0.10
N GLU A 126 -12.92 0.89 0.13
CA GLU A 126 -14.26 0.30 0.18
C GLU A 126 -14.63 -0.37 -1.15
N SER A 127 -14.27 0.22 -2.28
CA SER A 127 -14.47 -0.38 -3.61
C SER A 127 -13.73 -1.72 -3.74
N LEU A 128 -12.48 -1.78 -3.28
CA LEU A 128 -11.71 -3.04 -3.27
C LEU A 128 -12.35 -4.10 -2.38
N LEU A 129 -12.83 -3.72 -1.20
CA LEU A 129 -13.46 -4.64 -0.24
C LEU A 129 -14.83 -5.16 -0.71
N ARG A 130 -15.48 -4.49 -1.66
CA ARG A 130 -16.71 -4.99 -2.31
C ARG A 130 -16.42 -6.10 -3.33
N ASN A 131 -15.18 -6.25 -3.80
CA ASN A 131 -14.82 -7.29 -4.74
C ASN A 131 -14.59 -8.63 -4.00
N PRO A 132 -15.39 -9.68 -4.26
CA PRO A 132 -15.34 -10.93 -3.50
C PRO A 132 -14.05 -11.74 -3.72
N ILE A 133 -13.31 -11.50 -4.80
CA ILE A 133 -12.04 -12.17 -5.08
C ILE A 133 -10.89 -11.50 -4.30
N VAL A 134 -10.95 -10.17 -4.20
CA VAL A 134 -9.94 -9.34 -3.53
C VAL A 134 -10.12 -9.36 -2.02
N TYR A 135 -11.36 -9.28 -1.55
CA TYR A 135 -11.72 -9.15 -0.15
C TYR A 135 -11.01 -10.18 0.77
N PRO A 136 -11.00 -11.50 0.47
CA PRO A 136 -10.32 -12.46 1.33
C PRO A 136 -8.83 -12.19 1.50
N TYR A 137 -8.14 -11.77 0.43
CA TYR A 137 -6.72 -11.45 0.49
C TYR A 137 -6.45 -10.20 1.32
N LEU A 138 -7.20 -9.11 1.11
CA LEU A 138 -7.03 -7.88 1.88
C LEU A 138 -7.38 -8.08 3.36
N MET A 139 -8.43 -8.84 3.66
CA MET A 139 -8.80 -9.16 5.04
C MET A 139 -7.77 -10.05 5.74
N GLU A 140 -7.15 -10.98 5.03
CA GLU A 140 -6.03 -11.75 5.55
C GLU A 140 -4.86 -10.83 5.94
N ARG A 141 -4.47 -9.91 5.04
CA ARG A 141 -3.41 -8.93 5.32
C ARG A 141 -3.77 -7.99 6.48
N TYR A 142 -5.02 -7.53 6.54
CA TYR A 142 -5.53 -6.68 7.62
C TYR A 142 -5.61 -7.41 8.97
N ALA A 143 -5.98 -8.70 8.97
CA ALA A 143 -5.97 -9.49 10.20
C ALA A 143 -4.53 -9.69 10.71
N SER A 144 -3.60 -10.03 9.81
CA SER A 144 -2.18 -10.19 10.14
C SER A 144 -1.53 -8.88 10.58
N SER A 145 -1.94 -7.72 10.03
CA SER A 145 -1.43 -6.42 10.46
C SER A 145 -1.82 -6.11 11.91
N GLY A 146 -3.01 -6.50 12.36
CA GLY A 146 -3.46 -6.29 13.73
C GLY A 146 -2.55 -6.92 14.79
N GLU A 147 -2.00 -8.11 14.52
CA GLU A 147 -1.03 -8.77 15.39
C GLU A 147 0.30 -8.01 15.42
N VAL A 148 0.79 -7.59 14.25
CA VAL A 148 2.03 -6.81 14.13
C VAL A 148 1.89 -5.49 14.90
N TRP A 149 0.81 -4.75 14.69
CA TRP A 149 0.56 -3.50 15.40
C TRP A 149 0.42 -3.70 16.92
N ARG A 150 -0.20 -4.80 17.37
CA ARG A 150 -0.28 -5.12 18.80
C ARG A 150 1.10 -5.35 19.40
N ARG A 151 1.96 -6.12 18.71
CA ARG A 151 3.35 -6.36 19.11
C ARG A 151 4.15 -5.06 19.16
N LEU A 152 3.99 -4.20 18.16
CA LEU A 152 4.69 -2.92 18.10
C LEU A 152 4.26 -1.99 19.25
N ARG A 153 2.96 -1.84 19.50
CA ARG A 153 2.45 -1.04 20.63
C ARG A 153 2.90 -1.58 21.98
N ALA A 154 2.92 -2.90 22.17
CA ALA A 154 3.46 -3.50 23.39
C ALA A 154 4.98 -3.26 23.56
N GLY A 155 5.68 -2.92 22.47
CA GLY A 155 7.08 -2.52 22.45
C GLY A 155 7.31 -1.01 22.60
N GLY A 156 6.26 -0.21 22.88
CA GLY A 156 6.36 1.24 23.10
C GLY A 156 5.99 2.11 21.90
N TYR A 157 5.57 1.53 20.78
CA TYR A 157 5.24 2.29 19.57
C TYR A 157 4.02 3.21 19.76
N ALA A 158 4.23 4.51 19.54
CA ALA A 158 3.20 5.56 19.60
C ALA A 158 2.60 5.80 21.00
N GLU A 159 3.38 5.60 22.06
CA GLU A 159 3.11 6.09 23.43
C GLU A 159 3.56 7.54 23.65
#